data_AF-A0A0B4EEZ1-F1
#
_entry.id   AF-A0A0B4EEZ1-F1
#
_cell.length_a   1.000
_cell.length_b   1.000
_cell.length_c   1.000
_cell.angle_alpha   90.00
_cell.angle_beta   90.00
_cell.angle_gamma   90.00
#
_symmetry.space_group_name_H-M   'P 1'
#
loop_
_entity.id
_entity.type
_entity.pdbx_description
1 polymer ?
#
loop_
_entity_poly.entity_id
_entity_poly.type
_entity_poly.pdbx_seq_one_letter_code
_entity_poly.pdbx_strand_id
1 'polypeptide(L)'
;MFTNSNLSESQIRDWWSERRLYYNVGLIVSGIVAFIVYLILGVILIMPYDDDFEITLFTIVFQGMGYVFMMLFANLFYSFGVRTDLNLNKGNSMKFRKALFNFGFRFSIALPFLAPTMLLITYYLKFY
;
A
#
# COMPACT_ATOMS: atom_id res chain seq x y z
N MET A 1 1.52 17.02 26.10
CA MET A 1 0.39 16.62 26.96
C MET A 1 -0.28 15.42 26.32
N PHE A 2 -0.28 14.25 26.97
CA PHE A 2 -0.95 13.05 26.46
C PHE A 2 -2.44 13.16 26.77
N THR A 3 -3.28 13.39 25.77
CA THR A 3 -4.74 13.29 25.91
C THR A 3 -5.12 11.83 25.85
N ASN A 4 -5.24 11.19 27.02
CA ASN A 4 -5.95 9.92 27.15
C ASN A 4 -7.41 10.18 26.78
N SER A 5 -7.94 9.40 25.83
CA SER A 5 -9.35 9.51 25.43
C SER A 5 -10.16 8.43 26.13
N ASN A 6 -11.37 8.72 26.61
CA ASN A 6 -12.27 7.72 27.21
C ASN A 6 -13.19 7.10 26.13
N LEU A 7 -12.61 6.67 25.00
CA LEU A 7 -13.39 6.02 23.93
C LEU A 7 -13.69 4.57 24.31
N SER A 8 -14.95 4.17 24.16
CA SER A 8 -15.37 2.77 24.19
C SER A 8 -14.84 1.99 22.99
N GLU A 9 -14.85 0.66 23.05
CA GLU A 9 -14.40 -0.18 21.94
C GLU A 9 -15.18 0.07 20.64
N SER A 10 -16.49 0.34 20.71
CA SER A 10 -17.30 0.69 19.54
C SER A 10 -16.81 1.97 18.90
N GLN A 11 -16.57 3.02 19.69
CA GLN A 11 -16.05 4.29 19.19
C GLN A 11 -14.64 4.15 18.58
N ILE A 12 -13.82 3.24 19.10
CA ILE A 12 -12.52 2.91 18.48
C ILE A 12 -12.75 2.27 17.11
N ARG A 13 -13.64 1.29 17.00
CA ARG A 13 -13.97 0.63 15.72
C ARG A 13 -14.55 1.62 14.72
N ASP A 14 -15.40 2.54 15.17
CA ASP A 14 -15.98 3.60 14.33
C ASP A 14 -14.89 4.51 13.76
N TRP A 15 -13.93 4.92 14.61
CA TRP A 15 -12.79 5.72 14.18
C TRP A 15 -11.99 5.05 13.04
N TRP A 16 -11.77 3.73 13.13
CA TRP A 16 -11.13 2.98 12.06
C TRP A 16 -12.06 2.85 10.84
N SER A 17 -13.34 2.55 11.03
CA SER A 17 -14.32 2.43 9.94
C SER A 17 -14.37 3.68 9.06
N GLU A 18 -14.45 4.87 9.67
CA GLU A 18 -14.47 6.17 8.98
C GLU A 18 -13.23 6.39 8.08
N ARG A 19 -12.10 5.78 8.42
CA ARG A 19 -10.82 5.96 7.72
C ARG A 19 -10.53 4.88 6.69
N ARG A 20 -11.37 3.84 6.63
CA ARG A 20 -11.21 2.74 5.68
C ARG A 20 -11.34 3.23 4.23
N LEU A 21 -12.26 4.17 3.97
CA LEU A 21 -12.41 4.75 2.64
C LEU A 21 -11.12 5.49 2.21
N TYR A 22 -10.59 6.36 3.07
CA TYR A 22 -9.34 7.07 2.81
C TYR A 22 -8.17 6.10 2.56
N TYR A 23 -8.07 5.05 3.37
CA TYR A 23 -7.06 4.00 3.21
C TYR A 23 -7.16 3.30 1.83
N ASN A 24 -8.36 2.88 1.44
CA ASN A 24 -8.59 2.18 0.17
C ASN A 24 -8.39 3.09 -1.05
N VAL A 25 -8.83 4.35 -0.98
CA VAL A 25 -8.57 5.34 -2.04
C VAL A 25 -7.06 5.56 -2.19
N GLY A 26 -6.33 5.70 -1.08
CA GLY A 26 -4.87 5.84 -1.11
C GLY A 26 -4.18 4.64 -1.73
N LEU A 27 -4.64 3.42 -1.47
CA LEU A 27 -4.15 2.22 -2.15
C LEU A 27 -4.40 2.28 -3.65
N ILE A 28 -5.64 2.48 -4.09
CA ILE A 28 -5.97 2.50 -5.53
C ILE A 28 -5.10 3.53 -6.26
N VAL A 29 -4.98 4.74 -5.71
CA VAL A 29 -4.14 5.80 -6.28
C VAL A 29 -2.68 5.35 -6.32
N SER A 30 -2.14 4.78 -5.25
CA SER A 30 -0.74 4.34 -5.23
C SER A 30 -0.47 3.19 -6.19
N GLY A 31 -1.43 2.27 -6.38
CA GLY A 31 -1.36 1.21 -7.38
C GLY A 31 -1.29 1.75 -8.80
N ILE A 32 -2.18 2.69 -9.15
CA ILE A 32 -2.17 3.33 -10.48
C ILE A 32 -0.86 4.07 -10.71
N VAL A 33 -0.40 4.85 -9.73
CA VAL A 33 0.88 5.60 -9.85
C VAL A 33 2.06 4.65 -9.99
N ALA A 34 2.14 3.59 -9.17
CA ALA A 34 3.22 2.61 -9.25
C ALA A 34 3.23 1.87 -10.59
N PHE A 35 2.05 1.56 -11.13
CA PHE A 35 1.93 0.95 -12.46
C PHE A 35 2.42 1.89 -13.57
N ILE A 36 2.02 3.18 -13.54
CA ILE A 36 2.53 4.17 -14.51
C ILE A 36 4.05 4.29 -14.43
N VAL A 37 4.62 4.33 -13.21
CA VAL A 37 6.08 4.35 -13.02
C VAL A 37 6.73 3.10 -13.59
N TYR A 38 6.15 1.92 -13.35
CA TYR A 38 6.63 0.67 -13.92
C TYR A 38 6.64 0.69 -15.45
N LEU A 39 5.58 1.20 -16.10
CA LEU A 39 5.52 1.34 -17.56
C LEU A 39 6.61 2.26 -18.09
N ILE A 40 6.78 3.45 -17.48
CA ILE A 40 7.80 4.42 -17.88
C ILE A 40 9.19 3.79 -17.77
N LEU A 41 9.48 3.11 -16.66
CA LEU A 41 10.77 2.46 -16.46
C LEU A 41 10.99 1.30 -17.43
N GLY A 42 9.97 0.51 -17.75
CA GLY A 42 10.07 -0.55 -18.75
C GLY A 42 10.44 0.00 -20.13
N VAL A 43 9.78 1.09 -20.55
CA VAL A 43 10.07 1.76 -21.82
C VAL A 43 11.47 2.36 -21.85
N ILE A 44 11.94 2.98 -20.75
CA ILE A 44 13.24 3.64 -20.73
C ILE A 44 14.40 2.65 -20.57
N LEU A 45 14.23 1.61 -19.74
CA LEU A 45 15.33 0.76 -19.29
C LEU A 45 15.37 -0.62 -19.95
N ILE A 46 14.23 -1.15 -20.41
CA ILE A 46 14.15 -2.50 -20.96
C ILE A 46 14.03 -2.45 -22.48
N MET A 47 13.08 -1.67 -23.00
CA MET A 47 12.82 -1.58 -24.45
C MET A 47 14.05 -1.29 -25.32
N PRO A 48 15.05 -0.47 -24.91
CA PRO A 48 16.24 -0.24 -25.72
C PRO A 48 17.16 -1.47 -25.89
N TYR A 49 16.97 -2.51 -25.08
CA TYR A 49 17.82 -3.71 -25.04
C TYR A 49 17.04 -4.99 -25.33
N ASP A 50 15.72 -4.91 -25.50
CA ASP A 50 14.81 -6.02 -25.71
C ASP A 50 13.69 -5.57 -26.66
N ASP A 51 13.90 -5.81 -27.96
CA ASP A 51 12.97 -5.43 -29.03
C ASP A 51 11.61 -6.16 -28.92
N ASP A 52 11.56 -7.27 -28.16
CA ASP A 52 10.34 -8.06 -27.90
C ASP A 52 9.58 -7.56 -26.65
N PHE A 53 10.05 -6.48 -26.00
CA PHE A 53 9.38 -5.91 -24.84
C PHE A 53 8.03 -5.29 -25.23
N GLU A 54 6.96 -6.07 -25.06
CA GLU A 54 5.59 -5.64 -25.31
C GLU A 54 4.75 -5.59 -24.03
N ILE A 55 4.13 -4.44 -23.79
CA ILE A 55 3.06 -4.30 -22.80
C ILE A 55 1.73 -4.59 -23.50
N THR A 56 1.30 -5.85 -23.44
CA THR A 56 0.04 -6.29 -24.04
C THR A 56 -1.16 -6.06 -23.12
N LEU A 57 -2.37 -6.06 -23.68
CA LEU A 57 -3.59 -6.01 -22.87
C LEU A 57 -3.66 -7.15 -21.84
N PHE A 58 -3.15 -8.33 -22.21
CA PHE A 58 -3.10 -9.49 -21.30
C PHE A 58 -2.23 -9.22 -20.08
N THR A 59 -1.02 -8.66 -20.25
CA THR A 59 -0.13 -8.38 -19.12
C THR A 59 -0.71 -7.30 -18.21
N ILE A 60 -1.34 -6.26 -18.78
CA ILE A 60 -2.04 -5.22 -18.01
C ILE A 60 -3.16 -5.83 -17.16
N VAL A 61 -4.04 -6.66 -17.76
CA VAL A 61 -5.15 -7.29 -17.05
C VAL A 61 -4.63 -8.23 -15.95
N PHE A 62 -3.62 -9.05 -16.26
CA PHE A 62 -3.04 -9.99 -15.29
C PHE A 62 -2.41 -9.26 -14.10
N GLN A 63 -1.65 -8.20 -14.33
CA GLN A 63 -1.09 -7.35 -13.27
C GLN A 63 -2.19 -6.64 -12.47
N GLY A 64 -3.23 -6.16 -13.14
CA GLY A 64 -4.41 -5.59 -12.48
C GLY A 64 -5.10 -6.59 -11.54
N MET A 65 -5.28 -7.84 -11.96
CA MET A 65 -5.82 -8.91 -11.12
C MET A 65 -4.92 -9.21 -9.92
N GLY A 66 -3.61 -9.31 -10.14
CA GLY A 66 -2.63 -9.48 -9.07
C GLY A 66 -2.69 -8.33 -8.06
N TYR A 67 -2.88 -7.11 -8.55
CA TYR A 67 -3.03 -5.93 -7.71
C TYR A 67 -4.33 -5.95 -6.88
N VAL A 68 -5.45 -6.35 -7.47
CA VAL A 68 -6.71 -6.55 -6.72
C VAL A 68 -6.54 -7.57 -5.61
N PHE A 69 -5.87 -8.70 -5.89
CA PHE A 69 -5.57 -9.71 -4.88
C PHE A 69 -4.70 -9.14 -3.75
N MET A 70 -3.71 -8.31 -4.08
CA MET A 70 -2.87 -7.62 -3.11
C MET A 70 -3.65 -6.61 -2.25
N MET A 71 -4.63 -5.89 -2.82
CA MET A 71 -5.53 -5.02 -2.06
C MET A 71 -6.38 -5.78 -1.03
N LEU A 72 -6.74 -7.04 -1.29
CA LEU A 72 -7.41 -7.88 -0.29
C LEU A 72 -6.53 -8.08 0.94
N PHE A 73 -5.25 -8.41 0.75
CA PHE A 73 -4.30 -8.52 1.87
C PHE A 73 -4.10 -7.20 2.60
N ALA A 74 -4.02 -6.08 1.88
CA ALA A 74 -3.93 -4.77 2.50
C ALA A 74 -5.12 -4.50 3.44
N ASN A 75 -6.34 -4.88 3.04
CA ASN A 75 -7.53 -4.77 3.88
C ASN A 75 -7.51 -5.74 5.09
N LEU A 76 -6.88 -6.91 4.97
CA LEU A 76 -6.64 -7.80 6.11
C LEU A 76 -5.66 -7.16 7.11
N PHE A 77 -4.56 -6.58 6.63
CA PHE A 77 -3.62 -5.84 7.48
C PHE A 77 -4.27 -4.63 8.16
N TYR A 78 -5.15 -3.92 7.46
CA TYR A 78 -5.95 -2.85 8.04
C TYR A 78 -6.76 -3.36 9.25
N SER A 79 -7.39 -4.52 9.11
CA SER A 79 -8.18 -5.15 10.18
C SER A 79 -7.29 -5.57 11.37
N PHE A 80 -6.05 -6.00 11.12
CA PHE A 80 -5.06 -6.21 12.18
C PHE A 80 -4.66 -4.91 12.89
N GLY A 81 -4.67 -3.76 12.20
CA GLY A 81 -4.50 -2.45 12.80
C GLY A 81 -5.53 -2.17 13.90
N VAL A 82 -6.80 -2.46 13.62
CA VAL A 82 -7.90 -2.33 14.60
C VAL A 82 -7.65 -3.21 15.83
N ARG A 83 -7.31 -4.48 15.62
CA ARG A 83 -7.04 -5.43 16.71
C ARG A 83 -5.84 -5.01 17.55
N THR A 84 -4.80 -4.50 16.90
CA THR A 84 -3.59 -4.00 17.56
C THR A 84 -3.89 -2.78 18.43
N ASP A 85 -4.72 -1.86 17.94
CA ASP A 85 -5.17 -0.70 18.72
C ASP A 85 -5.96 -1.14 19.96
N LEU A 86 -6.96 -2.01 19.81
CA LEU A 86 -7.76 -2.50 20.93
C LEU A 86 -6.91 -3.23 22.00
N ASN A 87 -5.90 -3.99 21.59
CA ASN A 87 -5.10 -4.81 22.51
C ASN A 87 -3.91 -4.06 23.15
N LEU A 88 -3.24 -3.20 22.39
CA LEU A 88 -1.98 -2.56 22.81
C LEU A 88 -2.16 -1.11 23.26
N ASN A 89 -3.23 -0.43 22.85
CA ASN A 89 -3.49 0.96 23.23
C ASN A 89 -4.26 1.07 24.56
N LYS A 90 -3.75 0.47 25.63
CA LYS A 90 -4.43 0.39 26.95
C LYS A 90 -4.74 1.78 27.56
N GLY A 91 -3.91 2.79 27.26
CA GLY A 91 -4.13 4.16 27.69
C GLY A 91 -5.11 4.94 26.81
N ASN A 92 -5.65 4.29 25.76
CA ASN A 92 -6.55 4.88 24.77
C ASN A 92 -6.03 6.22 24.24
N SER A 93 -4.75 6.20 23.87
CA SER A 93 -4.03 7.35 23.37
C SER A 93 -4.38 7.58 21.90
N MET A 94 -4.94 8.74 21.61
CA MET A 94 -5.21 9.14 20.22
C MET A 94 -3.91 9.26 19.40
N LYS A 95 -2.78 9.59 20.06
CA LYS A 95 -1.47 9.67 19.40
C LYS A 95 -1.01 8.29 18.92
N PHE A 96 -1.17 7.27 19.75
CA PHE A 96 -0.84 5.89 19.38
C PHE A 96 -1.68 5.41 18.20
N ARG A 97 -3.01 5.58 18.29
CA ARG A 97 -3.97 5.20 17.24
C ARG A 97 -3.63 5.83 15.89
N LYS A 98 -3.39 7.14 15.87
CA LYS A 98 -2.98 7.87 14.65
C LYS A 98 -1.64 7.38 14.12
N ALA A 99 -0.65 7.14 14.99
CA ALA A 99 0.64 6.62 14.57
C ALA A 99 0.54 5.23 13.94
N LEU A 100 -0.24 4.33 14.56
CA LEU A 100 -0.49 2.98 14.06
C LEU A 100 -1.18 2.99 12.69
N PHE A 101 -2.23 3.80 12.55
CA PHE A 101 -2.89 4.00 11.25
C PHE A 101 -1.93 4.55 10.20
N ASN A 102 -1.18 5.60 10.52
CA ASN A 102 -0.25 6.22 9.57
C ASN A 102 0.87 5.26 9.15
N PHE A 103 1.38 4.45 10.07
CA PHE A 103 2.39 3.44 9.77
C PHE A 103 1.82 2.38 8.82
N GLY A 104 0.67 1.79 9.16
CA GLY A 104 0.01 0.80 8.31
C GLY A 104 -0.35 1.36 6.93
N PHE A 105 -0.87 2.60 6.88
CA PHE A 105 -1.18 3.29 5.63
C PHE A 105 0.06 3.50 4.76
N ARG A 106 1.12 4.11 5.30
CA ARG A 106 2.38 4.35 4.57
C ARG A 106 3.01 3.07 4.06
N PHE A 107 3.05 2.03 4.90
CA PHE A 107 3.53 0.72 4.50
C PHE A 107 2.73 0.19 3.30
N SER A 108 1.39 0.22 3.41
CA SER A 108 0.52 -0.35 2.39
C SER A 108 0.56 0.40 1.07
N ILE A 109 0.62 1.74 1.08
CA ILE A 109 0.75 2.54 -0.16
C ILE A 109 2.14 2.44 -0.79
N ALA A 110 3.16 2.03 -0.04
CA ALA A 110 4.52 1.82 -0.56
C ALA A 110 4.68 0.46 -1.25
N LEU A 111 3.94 -0.57 -0.82
CA LEU A 111 4.03 -1.91 -1.39
C LEU A 111 3.86 -1.99 -2.92
N PRO A 112 2.95 -1.24 -3.58
CA PRO A 112 2.82 -1.29 -5.04
C PRO A 112 4.08 -0.84 -5.78
N PHE A 113 4.90 0.02 -5.15
CA PHE A 113 6.16 0.47 -5.71
C PHE A 113 7.28 -0.59 -5.64
N LEU A 114 7.07 -1.71 -4.97
CA LEU A 114 8.05 -2.81 -4.97
C LEU A 114 8.34 -3.31 -6.39
N ALA A 115 7.33 -3.38 -7.26
CA ALA A 115 7.52 -3.82 -8.65
C ALA A 115 8.45 -2.89 -9.45
N PRO A 116 8.19 -1.57 -9.57
CA PRO A 116 9.11 -0.66 -10.25
C PRO A 116 10.48 -0.56 -9.55
N THR A 117 10.54 -0.64 -8.23
CA THR A 117 11.83 -0.65 -7.51
C THR A 117 12.65 -1.90 -7.82
N MET A 118 12.03 -3.08 -7.86
CA MET A 118 12.71 -4.32 -8.25
C MET A 118 13.25 -4.24 -9.68
N LEU A 119 12.48 -3.65 -10.61
CA LEU A 119 12.95 -3.45 -11.98
C LEU A 119 14.20 -2.56 -12.03
N LEU A 120 14.23 -1.46 -11.27
CA LEU A 120 15.41 -0.60 -11.14
C LEU A 120 16.63 -1.36 -10.57
N ILE A 121 16.43 -2.14 -9.52
CA ILE A 121 17.50 -2.93 -8.89
C ILE A 121 18.05 -3.96 -9.89
N THR A 122 17.18 -4.70 -10.57
CA THR A 122 17.60 -5.70 -11.57
C THR A 122 18.32 -5.06 -12.74
N TYR A 123 17.85 -3.91 -13.23
CA TYR A 123 18.55 -3.16 -14.27
C TYR A 123 19.96 -2.75 -13.81
N TYR A 124 20.07 -2.15 -12.63
CA TYR A 124 21.36 -1.70 -12.09
C TYR A 124 22.34 -2.88 -11.97
N LEU A 125 21.92 -3.98 -11.35
CA LEU A 125 22.76 -5.18 -11.17
C LEU A 125 23.20 -5.86 -12.48
N LYS A 126 22.44 -5.65 -13.57
CA LYS A 126 22.75 -6.26 -14.88
C LYS A 126 23.74 -5.41 -15.69
N PHE A 127 23.72 -4.10 -15.52
CA PHE A 127 24.45 -3.15 -16.40
C PHE A 127 25.53 -2.32 -15.69
N TYR A 128 25.62 -2.36 -14.36
CA TYR A 128 26.63 -1.67 -13.53
C TYR A 128 27.19 -2.60 -12.46
#